data_AF-A0A087AI12-F1
#
_entry.id   AF-A0A087AI12-F1
#
_cell.length_a   1.000
_cell.length_b   1.000
_cell.length_c   1.000
_cell.angle_alpha   90.00
_cell.angle_beta   90.00
_cell.angle_gamma   90.00
#
_symmetry.space_group_name_H-M   'P 1'
#
loop_
_entity.id
_entity.type
_entity.pdbx_description
1 polymer ?
#
loop_
_entity_poly.entity_id
_entity_poly.type
_entity_poly.pdbx_seq_one_letter_code
_entity_poly.pdbx_strand_id
1 'polypeptide(L)'
;MIDSLVNDALLDGRSVIIVGAAPLADKVTTFQSLVNAVAGTRKLAIIDEKHVLPTVPPSADVIDVDFKGVDAIHREIREHGDTAVAVPNMRRGDIVRLLMDFAGQEDGQVLLVNDARSDAEDTLRNDLPMILLKSSPSGHTEFSDAAIKAMNPVVVSLDANGNVESIKVVDLHKDGLHTVTFR
;
A
#
# COMPACT_ATOMS: atom_id res chain seq x y z
N MET A 1 -8.18 -2.89 17.65
CA MET A 1 -8.47 -4.24 17.13
C MET A 1 -8.62 -4.07 15.63
N ILE A 2 -7.86 -4.81 14.81
CA ILE A 2 -8.02 -4.76 13.35
C ILE A 2 -9.38 -5.39 13.04
N ASP A 3 -10.21 -4.67 12.27
CA ASP A 3 -11.54 -5.12 11.84
C ASP A 3 -11.44 -6.48 11.12
N SER A 4 -12.42 -7.37 11.33
CA SER A 4 -12.49 -8.67 10.64
C SER A 4 -12.34 -8.53 9.13
N LEU A 5 -12.92 -7.49 8.53
CA LEU A 5 -12.84 -7.25 7.09
C LEU A 5 -11.41 -7.01 6.61
N VAL A 6 -10.59 -6.33 7.43
CA VAL A 6 -9.18 -6.07 7.11
C VAL A 6 -8.36 -7.34 7.31
N ASN A 7 -8.63 -8.13 8.35
CA ASN A 7 -7.95 -9.41 8.55
C ASN A 7 -8.25 -10.40 7.42
N ASP A 8 -9.50 -10.51 6.99
CA ASP A 8 -9.90 -11.33 5.85
C ASP A 8 -9.19 -10.87 4.58
N ALA A 9 -9.13 -9.56 4.35
CA ALA A 9 -8.38 -9.00 3.23
C ALA A 9 -6.88 -9.34 3.26
N LEU A 10 -6.26 -9.34 4.45
CA LEU A 10 -4.86 -9.73 4.60
C LEU A 10 -4.64 -11.21 4.24
N LEU A 11 -5.53 -12.10 4.72
CA LEU A 11 -5.47 -13.53 4.46
C LEU A 11 -5.69 -13.85 2.97
N ASP A 12 -6.62 -13.14 2.33
CA ASP A 12 -6.91 -13.24 0.90
C ASP A 12 -5.83 -12.62 0.01
N GLY A 13 -4.75 -12.08 0.59
CA GLY A 13 -3.65 -11.47 -0.16
C GLY A 13 -3.98 -10.12 -0.77
N ARG A 14 -5.08 -9.49 -0.36
CA ARG A 14 -5.48 -8.18 -0.89
C ARG A 14 -4.53 -7.11 -0.40
N SER A 15 -4.25 -6.14 -1.27
CA SER A 15 -3.47 -4.97 -0.87
C SER A 15 -4.25 -4.11 0.11
N VAL A 16 -3.56 -3.42 1.02
CA VAL A 16 -4.17 -2.52 2.00
C VAL A 16 -3.51 -1.15 1.93
N ILE A 17 -4.33 -0.09 1.92
CA ILE A 17 -3.86 1.31 1.92
C ILE A 17 -4.43 2.04 3.14
N ILE A 18 -3.56 2.57 4.00
CA ILE A 18 -3.95 3.42 5.13
C ILE A 18 -4.00 4.89 4.67
N VAL A 19 -5.12 5.56 4.92
CA VAL A 19 -5.40 6.94 4.47
C VAL A 19 -6.13 7.73 5.56
N GLY A 20 -6.54 8.97 5.26
CA GLY A 20 -7.43 9.77 6.10
C GLY A 20 -6.76 10.94 6.79
N ALA A 21 -7.51 11.64 7.65
CA ALA A 21 -7.11 12.89 8.28
C ALA A 21 -6.02 12.73 9.35
N ALA A 22 -5.81 11.50 9.83
CA ALA A 22 -4.78 11.16 10.82
C ALA A 22 -3.38 11.68 10.43
N PRO A 23 -2.59 12.17 11.40
CA PRO A 23 -1.15 12.34 11.24
C PRO A 23 -0.44 11.05 10.79
N LEU A 24 0.70 11.18 10.11
CA LEU A 24 1.49 10.03 9.64
C LEU A 24 1.84 9.04 10.77
N ALA A 25 2.20 9.53 11.96
CA ALA A 25 2.56 8.68 13.08
C ALA A 25 1.42 7.72 13.50
N ASP A 26 0.18 8.20 13.49
CA ASP A 26 -1.00 7.40 13.85
C ASP A 26 -1.34 6.40 12.74
N LYS A 27 -1.20 6.80 11.47
CA LYS A 27 -1.30 5.89 10.32
C LYS A 27 -0.27 4.78 10.38
N VAL A 28 0.99 5.13 10.68
CA VAL A 28 2.09 4.18 10.82
C VAL A 28 1.87 3.24 12.00
N THR A 29 1.25 3.69 13.09
CA THR A 29 0.89 2.82 14.23
C THR A 29 -0.12 1.75 13.81
N THR A 30 -1.15 2.14 13.05
CA THR A 30 -2.12 1.17 12.49
C THR A 30 -1.44 0.24 11.48
N PHE A 31 -0.60 0.80 10.61
CA PHE A 31 0.17 0.08 9.61
C PHE A 31 1.11 -0.98 10.21
N GLN A 32 1.78 -0.66 11.32
CA GLN A 32 2.65 -1.59 12.04
C GLN A 32 1.91 -2.88 12.44
N SER A 33 0.64 -2.75 12.82
CA SER A 33 -0.17 -3.91 13.18
C SER A 33 -0.44 -4.81 11.97
N LEU A 34 -0.66 -4.22 10.79
CA LEU A 34 -0.82 -4.97 9.53
C LEU A 34 0.48 -5.62 9.09
N VAL A 35 1.60 -4.90 9.18
CA VAL A 35 2.95 -5.42 8.89
C VAL A 35 3.26 -6.64 9.74
N ASN A 36 3.00 -6.58 11.05
CA ASN A 36 3.23 -7.71 11.96
C ASN A 36 2.34 -8.91 11.61
N ALA A 37 1.08 -8.68 11.23
CA ALA A 37 0.17 -9.74 10.83
C ALA A 37 0.66 -10.43 9.54
N VAL A 38 0.99 -9.65 8.51
CA VAL A 38 1.47 -10.19 7.22
C VAL A 38 2.80 -10.92 7.37
N ALA A 39 3.75 -10.39 8.15
CA ALA A 39 5.03 -11.04 8.42
C ALA A 39 4.90 -12.40 9.13
N GLY A 40 3.77 -12.66 9.78
CA GLY A 40 3.44 -13.96 10.39
C GLY A 40 2.90 -15.00 9.41
N THR A 41 2.48 -14.57 8.21
CA THR A 41 1.78 -15.43 7.23
C THR A 41 2.44 -15.49 5.86
N ARG A 42 3.22 -14.47 5.50
CA ARG A 42 3.80 -14.27 4.16
C ARG A 42 5.26 -13.85 4.27
N LYS A 43 6.04 -14.14 3.22
CA LYS A 43 7.40 -13.61 3.10
C LYS A 43 7.32 -12.14 2.72
N LEU A 44 7.81 -11.27 3.59
CA LEU A 44 7.56 -9.83 3.56
C LEU A 44 8.85 -9.04 3.31
N ALA A 45 8.83 -8.21 2.29
CA ALA A 45 9.79 -7.12 2.13
C ALA A 45 9.26 -5.81 2.76
N ILE A 46 10.15 -5.03 3.37
CA ILE A 46 9.86 -3.68 3.88
C ILE A 46 10.77 -2.68 3.19
N ILE A 47 10.17 -1.69 2.54
CA ILE A 47 10.88 -0.54 1.95
C ILE A 47 10.58 0.67 2.83
N ASP A 48 11.52 1.04 3.71
CA ASP A 48 11.35 2.14 4.66
C ASP A 48 12.47 3.19 4.54
N GLU A 49 12.28 4.14 3.61
CA GLU A 49 13.25 5.20 3.26
C GLU A 49 13.69 6.11 4.40
N LYS A 50 12.91 6.18 5.48
CA LYS A 50 13.14 7.15 6.56
C LYS A 50 13.11 6.53 7.94
N HIS A 51 13.13 5.20 8.01
CA HIS A 51 12.96 4.45 9.25
C HIS A 51 11.74 4.95 10.03
N VAL A 52 10.63 5.21 9.32
CA VAL A 52 9.39 5.69 9.94
C VAL A 52 8.68 4.56 10.67
N LEU A 53 8.90 3.31 10.27
CA LEU A 53 8.33 2.15 10.94
C LEU A 53 9.01 1.97 12.30
N PRO A 54 8.27 1.97 13.43
CA PRO A 54 8.86 1.87 14.76
C PRO A 54 9.63 0.57 14.98
N THR A 55 9.13 -0.54 14.42
CA THR A 55 9.72 -1.87 14.60
C THR A 55 9.61 -2.69 13.31
N VAL A 56 10.70 -3.34 12.93
CA VAL A 56 10.73 -4.28 11.80
C VAL A 56 10.54 -5.70 12.34
N PRO A 57 9.58 -6.49 11.81
CA PRO A 57 9.48 -7.91 12.13
C PRO A 57 10.78 -8.65 11.80
N PRO A 58 11.30 -9.55 12.66
CA PRO A 58 12.56 -10.26 12.40
C PRO A 58 12.54 -11.16 11.16
N SER A 59 11.35 -11.57 10.70
CA SER A 59 11.15 -12.39 9.50
C SER A 59 11.07 -11.60 8.21
N ALA A 60 11.04 -10.26 8.29
CA ALA A 60 10.92 -9.40 7.11
C ALA A 60 12.28 -9.03 6.53
N ASP A 61 12.38 -9.06 5.21
CA ASP A 61 13.54 -8.60 4.46
C ASP A 61 13.46 -7.07 4.33
N VAL A 62 14.45 -6.35 4.89
CA VAL A 62 14.49 -4.88 4.81
C VAL A 62 15.28 -4.48 3.57
N ILE A 63 14.60 -3.82 2.65
CA ILE A 63 15.21 -3.30 1.43
C ILE A 63 15.60 -1.85 1.69
N ASP A 64 16.90 -1.63 1.86
CA ASP A 64 17.49 -0.29 1.78
C ASP A 64 17.36 0.21 0.34
N VAL A 65 16.80 1.40 0.16
CA VAL A 65 16.60 1.99 -1.18
C VAL A 65 17.42 3.26 -1.39
N ASP A 66 18.24 3.65 -0.41
CA ASP A 66 19.14 4.78 -0.54
C ASP A 66 20.06 4.55 -1.75
N PHE A 67 20.01 5.50 -2.69
CA PHE A 67 20.77 5.47 -3.95
C PHE A 67 20.50 4.24 -4.86
N LYS A 68 19.48 3.42 -4.57
CA LYS A 68 19.07 2.31 -5.44
C LYS A 68 18.01 2.75 -6.46
N GLY A 69 18.21 2.32 -7.71
CA GLY A 69 17.19 2.43 -8.76
C GLY A 69 16.08 1.39 -8.58
N VAL A 70 14.91 1.67 -9.14
CA VAL A 70 13.72 0.80 -9.05
C VAL A 70 13.96 -0.63 -9.53
N ASP A 71 14.80 -0.83 -10.56
CA ASP A 71 15.13 -2.16 -11.07
C ASP A 71 15.94 -3.01 -10.07
N ALA A 72 16.79 -2.37 -9.27
CA ALA A 72 17.55 -3.06 -8.23
C ALA A 72 16.62 -3.52 -7.10
N ILE A 73 15.69 -2.66 -6.70
CA ILE A 73 14.65 -2.95 -5.70
C ILE A 73 13.78 -4.13 -6.18
N HIS A 74 13.33 -4.08 -7.44
CA HIS A 74 12.52 -5.15 -8.03
C HIS A 74 13.25 -6.50 -8.02
N ARG A 75 14.53 -6.49 -8.38
CA ARG A 75 15.35 -7.70 -8.42
C ARG A 75 15.50 -8.29 -7.02
N GLU A 76 15.74 -7.46 -6.01
CA GLU A 76 15.91 -7.89 -4.63
C GLU A 76 14.64 -8.58 -4.09
N ILE A 77 13.46 -7.97 -4.29
CA ILE A 77 12.14 -8.57 -3.95
C ILE A 77 11.99 -9.97 -4.58
N ARG A 78 12.37 -10.11 -5.86
CA ARG A 78 12.26 -11.38 -6.59
C ARG A 78 13.29 -12.42 -6.14
N GLU A 79 14.52 -12.01 -5.91
CA GLU A 79 15.62 -12.90 -5.47
C GLU A 79 15.36 -13.42 -4.06
N HIS A 80 14.78 -12.60 -3.19
CA HIS A 80 14.30 -13.03 -1.89
C HIS A 80 13.04 -13.90 -2.02
N GLY A 81 12.23 -13.72 -3.06
CA GLY A 81 10.97 -14.44 -3.21
C GLY A 81 9.89 -13.89 -2.27
N ASP A 82 9.92 -12.58 -2.04
CA ASP A 82 8.92 -11.89 -1.24
C ASP A 82 7.56 -11.93 -1.94
N THR A 83 6.52 -12.23 -1.15
CA THR A 83 5.12 -12.35 -1.60
C THR A 83 4.26 -11.21 -1.07
N ALA A 84 4.81 -10.41 -0.16
CA ALA A 84 4.21 -9.17 0.29
C ALA A 84 5.28 -8.08 0.35
N VAL A 85 4.89 -6.83 0.08
CA VAL A 85 5.76 -5.67 0.22
C VAL A 85 5.04 -4.56 0.99
N ALA A 86 5.69 -4.03 2.02
CA ALA A 86 5.17 -2.97 2.86
C ALA A 86 5.96 -1.67 2.68
N VAL A 87 5.25 -0.57 2.42
CA VAL A 87 5.83 0.77 2.32
C VAL A 87 5.09 1.74 3.24
N PRO A 88 5.71 2.17 4.36
CA PRO A 88 5.07 3.01 5.37
C PRO A 88 4.94 4.48 4.94
N ASN A 89 5.37 4.86 3.73
CA ASN A 89 5.09 6.16 3.13
C ASN A 89 5.22 6.14 1.59
N MET A 90 4.11 6.29 0.86
CA MET A 90 4.07 6.27 -0.62
C MET A 90 4.51 7.60 -1.26
N ARG A 91 5.76 8.03 -1.05
CA ARG A 91 6.28 9.30 -1.65
C ARG A 91 6.86 9.14 -3.05
N ARG A 92 7.49 8.00 -3.32
CA ARG A 92 8.22 7.74 -4.55
C ARG A 92 7.34 6.99 -5.54
N GLY A 93 6.94 7.68 -6.60
CA GLY A 93 6.04 7.11 -7.59
C GLY A 93 6.65 5.99 -8.43
N ASP A 94 7.98 5.92 -8.58
CA ASP A 94 8.64 4.79 -9.21
C ASP A 94 8.50 3.51 -8.37
N ILE A 95 8.64 3.61 -7.04
CA ILE A 95 8.36 2.50 -6.11
C ILE A 95 6.88 2.15 -6.12
N VAL A 96 5.98 3.14 -5.99
CA VAL A 96 4.53 2.88 -6.01
C VAL A 96 4.12 2.20 -7.31
N ARG A 97 4.66 2.61 -8.47
CA ARG A 97 4.40 1.96 -9.75
C ARG A 97 4.81 0.50 -9.76
N LEU A 98 6.04 0.21 -9.32
CA LEU A 98 6.52 -1.17 -9.18
C LEU A 98 5.59 -1.99 -8.29
N LEU A 99 5.06 -1.40 -7.22
CA LEU A 99 4.17 -2.08 -6.30
C LEU A 99 2.78 -2.34 -6.89
N MET A 100 2.28 -1.44 -7.75
CA MET A 100 1.05 -1.71 -8.50
C MET A 100 1.23 -2.92 -9.43
N ASP A 101 2.35 -2.99 -10.14
CA ASP A 101 2.69 -4.12 -11.01
C ASP A 101 2.90 -5.42 -10.20
N PHE A 102 3.52 -5.31 -9.02
CA PHE A 102 3.70 -6.44 -8.09
C PHE A 102 2.36 -6.94 -7.56
N ALA A 103 1.47 -6.06 -7.11
CA ALA A 103 0.16 -6.41 -6.57
C ALA A 103 -0.78 -7.06 -7.61
N GLY A 104 -0.55 -6.81 -8.91
CA GLY A 104 -1.29 -7.45 -10.00
C GLY A 104 -0.83 -8.89 -10.31
N GLN A 105 0.21 -9.39 -9.64
CA GLN A 105 0.68 -10.78 -9.78
C GLN A 105 -0.16 -11.72 -8.89
N GLU A 106 -0.21 -13.01 -9.25
CA GLU A 106 -1.11 -14.02 -8.65
C GLU A 106 -1.06 -14.07 -7.11
N ASP A 107 0.11 -13.82 -6.51
CA ASP A 107 0.31 -13.83 -5.05
C ASP A 107 0.78 -12.50 -4.46
N GLY A 108 0.87 -11.44 -5.27
CA GLY A 108 1.47 -10.17 -4.86
C GLY A 108 0.56 -9.37 -3.94
N GLN A 109 1.01 -9.13 -2.70
CA GLN A 109 0.30 -8.27 -1.75
C GLN A 109 1.10 -7.01 -1.42
N VAL A 110 0.42 -5.86 -1.37
CA VAL A 110 1.08 -4.60 -1.00
C VAL A 110 0.39 -3.92 0.18
N LEU A 111 1.16 -3.42 1.13
CA LEU A 111 0.69 -2.55 2.19
C LEU A 111 1.27 -1.14 1.99
N LEU A 112 0.41 -0.12 1.96
CA LEU A 112 0.81 1.28 1.75
C LEU A 112 0.25 2.22 2.82
N VAL A 113 0.95 3.33 3.08
CA VAL A 113 0.42 4.47 3.86
C VAL A 113 0.49 5.75 3.05
N ASN A 114 -0.67 6.37 2.80
CA ASN A 114 -0.74 7.71 2.26
C ASN A 114 -0.54 8.75 3.37
N ASP A 115 0.57 9.48 3.32
CA ASP A 115 0.88 10.58 4.25
C ASP A 115 -0.08 11.76 4.10
N ALA A 116 -0.61 11.98 2.88
CA ALA A 116 -1.59 13.04 2.65
C ALA A 116 -2.83 12.85 3.54
N ARG A 117 -3.43 13.96 3.98
CA ARG A 117 -4.65 13.95 4.80
C ARG A 117 -5.93 13.72 3.99
N SER A 118 -5.77 13.25 2.76
CA SER A 118 -6.84 12.91 1.83
C SER A 118 -7.64 11.72 2.33
N ASP A 119 -8.93 11.70 1.99
CA ASP A 119 -9.76 10.52 2.23
C ASP A 119 -9.45 9.40 1.22
N ALA A 120 -10.17 8.29 1.32
CA ALA A 120 -10.00 7.15 0.42
C ALA A 120 -10.34 7.45 -1.05
N GLU A 121 -11.32 8.30 -1.33
CA GLU A 121 -11.69 8.61 -2.71
C GLU A 121 -10.63 9.50 -3.35
N ASP A 122 -10.22 10.56 -2.66
CA ASP A 122 -9.13 11.42 -3.11
C ASP A 122 -7.80 10.66 -3.22
N THR A 123 -7.52 9.73 -2.30
CA THR A 123 -6.29 8.92 -2.39
C THR A 123 -6.26 8.10 -3.68
N LEU A 124 -7.36 7.41 -3.98
CA LEU A 124 -7.43 6.54 -5.16
C LEU A 124 -7.50 7.32 -6.47
N ARG A 125 -8.28 8.41 -6.51
CA ARG A 125 -8.56 9.15 -7.75
C ARG A 125 -7.56 10.26 -8.05
N ASN A 126 -6.88 10.80 -7.03
CA ASN A 126 -6.02 11.97 -7.17
C ASN A 126 -4.60 11.69 -6.71
N ASP A 127 -4.38 11.25 -5.47
CA ASP A 127 -3.02 11.14 -4.91
C ASP A 127 -2.17 10.07 -5.62
N LEU A 128 -2.69 8.84 -5.74
CA LEU A 128 -2.00 7.76 -6.46
C LEU A 128 -1.64 8.16 -7.91
N PRO A 129 -2.58 8.64 -8.75
CA PRO A 129 -2.23 9.10 -10.08
C PRO A 129 -1.18 10.22 -10.08
N MET A 130 -1.30 11.19 -9.17
CA MET A 130 -0.34 12.31 -9.08
C MET A 130 1.06 11.86 -8.66
N ILE A 131 1.16 10.91 -7.72
CA ILE A 131 2.42 10.30 -7.30
C ILE A 131 3.08 9.61 -8.49
N LEU A 132 2.31 8.87 -9.30
CA LEU A 132 2.80 8.14 -10.46
C LEU A 132 3.18 9.06 -11.64
N LEU A 133 2.43 10.14 -11.87
CA LEU A 133 2.71 11.14 -12.90
C LEU A 133 4.04 11.84 -12.65
N LYS A 134 4.32 12.22 -11.40
CA LYS A 134 5.58 12.88 -11.01
C LYS A 134 6.82 12.01 -11.26
N SER A 135 6.65 10.69 -11.29
CA SER A 135 7.74 9.73 -11.49
C SER A 135 7.86 9.21 -12.94
N SER A 136 6.99 9.65 -13.85
CA SER A 136 7.05 9.24 -15.25
C SER A 136 7.99 10.13 -16.07
N PRO A 137 9.05 9.58 -16.70
CA PRO A 137 9.96 10.36 -17.55
C PRO A 137 9.27 10.98 -18.77
N SER A 138 8.14 10.41 -19.21
CA SER A 138 7.40 10.85 -20.40
C SER A 138 6.22 11.78 -20.09
N GLY A 139 5.87 12.00 -18.82
CA GLY A 139 4.65 12.75 -18.43
C GLY A 139 3.33 12.07 -18.82
N HIS A 140 3.40 10.93 -19.51
CA HIS A 140 2.27 10.15 -19.99
C HIS A 140 2.22 8.83 -19.21
N THR A 141 1.81 8.89 -17.95
CA THR A 141 1.34 7.70 -17.25
C THR A 141 -0.17 7.64 -17.47
N GLU A 142 -0.63 6.72 -18.31
CA GLU A 142 -2.04 6.34 -18.34
C GLU A 142 -2.35 5.62 -17.02
N PHE A 143 -2.63 6.41 -15.99
CA PHE A 143 -3.23 5.88 -14.77
C PHE A 143 -4.66 5.47 -15.11
N SER A 144 -4.97 4.20 -14.88
CA SER A 144 -6.28 3.63 -15.21
C SER A 144 -6.91 3.01 -13.98
N ASP A 145 -8.24 3.06 -13.93
CA ASP A 145 -9.04 2.33 -12.94
C ASP A 145 -8.69 0.83 -12.94
N ALA A 146 -8.25 0.28 -14.07
CA ALA A 146 -7.80 -1.10 -14.19
C ALA A 146 -6.54 -1.38 -13.35
N ALA A 147 -5.58 -0.45 -13.29
CA ALA A 147 -4.38 -0.62 -12.47
C ALA A 147 -4.71 -0.62 -10.97
N ILE A 148 -5.62 0.26 -10.52
CA ILE A 148 -6.09 0.24 -9.12
C ILE A 148 -6.83 -1.06 -8.83
N LYS A 149 -7.70 -1.52 -9.73
CA LYS A 149 -8.42 -2.79 -9.56
C LYS A 149 -7.50 -3.99 -9.52
N ALA A 150 -6.43 -3.99 -10.32
CA ALA A 150 -5.44 -5.06 -10.31
C ALA A 150 -4.74 -5.19 -8.95
N MET A 151 -4.51 -4.07 -8.24
CA MET A 151 -4.03 -4.12 -6.85
C MET A 151 -5.05 -4.72 -5.86
N ASN A 152 -6.32 -4.76 -6.25
CA ASN A 152 -7.45 -5.19 -5.45
C ASN A 152 -7.47 -4.62 -4.01
N PRO A 153 -7.37 -3.28 -3.82
CA PRO A 153 -7.06 -2.73 -2.52
C PRO A 153 -8.28 -2.65 -1.61
N VAL A 154 -8.01 -2.83 -0.33
CA VAL A 154 -8.85 -2.39 0.79
C VAL A 154 -8.24 -1.12 1.37
N VAL A 155 -9.03 -0.06 1.41
CA VAL A 155 -8.58 1.25 1.90
C VAL A 155 -9.15 1.48 3.29
N VAL A 156 -8.27 1.66 4.28
CA VAL A 156 -8.63 1.92 5.67
C VAL A 156 -8.45 3.41 5.93
N SER A 157 -9.54 4.12 6.15
CA SER A 157 -9.53 5.55 6.47
C SER A 157 -9.50 5.77 7.97
N LEU A 158 -8.54 6.57 8.43
CA LEU A 158 -8.43 6.97 9.83
C LEU A 158 -8.91 8.41 10.04
N ASP A 159 -9.66 8.63 11.11
CA ASP A 159 -10.07 9.96 11.57
C ASP A 159 -8.85 10.77 12.06
N ALA A 160 -9.06 12.04 12.42
CA ALA A 160 -7.99 12.90 12.90
C ALA A 160 -7.32 12.44 14.22
N ASN A 161 -7.93 11.49 14.94
CA ASN A 161 -7.44 10.92 16.19
C ASN A 161 -6.78 9.53 15.98
N GLY A 162 -6.68 9.06 14.73
CA GLY A 162 -6.09 7.76 14.40
C GLY A 162 -7.05 6.57 14.56
N ASN A 163 -8.34 6.80 14.79
CA ASN A 163 -9.33 5.71 14.83
C ASN A 163 -9.79 5.36 13.42
N VAL A 164 -10.13 4.09 13.19
CA VAL A 164 -10.76 3.68 11.93
C VAL A 164 -12.13 4.35 11.79
N GLU A 165 -12.28 5.19 10.77
CA GLU A 165 -13.52 5.89 10.43
C GLU A 165 -14.35 5.09 9.43
N SER A 166 -13.68 4.47 8.45
CA SER A 166 -14.33 3.61 7.47
C SER A 166 -13.34 2.69 6.78
N ILE A 167 -13.87 1.63 6.21
CA ILE A 167 -13.13 0.71 5.34
C ILE A 167 -13.81 0.73 3.97
N LYS A 168 -13.06 1.03 2.91
CA LYS A 168 -13.54 1.01 1.54
C LYS A 168 -12.92 -0.14 0.77
N VAL A 169 -13.75 -0.89 0.08
CA VAL A 169 -13.34 -2.03 -0.72
C VAL A 169 -13.63 -1.71 -2.19
N VAL A 170 -12.61 -1.83 -3.05
CA VAL A 170 -12.82 -1.65 -4.50
C VAL A 170 -13.68 -2.77 -5.07
N ASP A 171 -14.72 -2.40 -5.82
CA ASP A 171 -15.61 -3.31 -6.53
C ASP A 171 -14.98 -3.66 -7.89
N LEU A 172 -14.55 -4.91 -8.03
CA LEU A 172 -13.85 -5.40 -9.22
C LEU A 172 -14.80 -5.63 -10.41
N HIS A 173 -16.12 -5.74 -10.17
CA HIS A 173 -17.08 -6.17 -11.18
C HIS A 173 -17.80 -5.02 -11.89
N LYS A 174 -17.73 -3.80 -11.37
CA LYS A 174 -18.34 -2.62 -12.00
C LYS A 174 -17.39 -1.93 -12.96
N ASP A 175 -17.89 -1.37 -14.06
CA ASP A 175 -17.06 -0.54 -14.94
C ASP A 175 -16.59 0.74 -14.24
N GLY A 176 -15.31 1.10 -14.44
CA GLY A 176 -14.67 2.21 -13.73
C GLY A 176 -14.37 1.92 -12.25
N LEU A 177 -13.83 2.89 -11.53
CA LEU A 177 -13.48 2.74 -10.12
C LEU A 177 -14.69 2.98 -9.21
N HIS A 178 -15.21 1.91 -8.62
CA HIS A 178 -16.27 1.94 -7.61
C HIS A 178 -15.79 1.33 -6.29
N THR A 179 -16.32 1.83 -5.18
CA THR A 179 -16.02 1.30 -3.84
C THR A 179 -17.29 1.04 -3.04
N VAL A 180 -17.24 0.02 -2.18
CA VAL A 180 -18.23 -0.23 -1.13
C VAL A 180 -17.65 0.24 0.20
N THR A 181 -18.41 1.01 0.97
CA THR A 181 -17.96 1.58 2.24
C THR A 181 -18.59 0.85 3.42
N PHE A 182 -17.76 0.49 4.40
CA PHE A 182 -18.12 -0.11 5.67
C PHE A 182 -17.71 0.85 6.80
N ARG A 183 -18.51 0.92 7.87
CA ARG A 183 -18.32 1.80 9.03
C ARG A 183 -18.47 1.01 10.32
#